data_AF-A0A140L0C6-F1
#
_entry.id   AF-A0A140L0C6-F1
#
_cell.length_a   1.000
_cell.length_b   1.000
_cell.length_c   1.000
_cell.angle_alpha   90.00
_cell.angle_beta   90.00
_cell.angle_gamma   90.00
#
_symmetry.space_group_name_H-M   'P 1'
#
loop_
_entity.id
_entity.type
_entity.pdbx_description
1 polymer ?
#
loop_
_entity_poly.entity_id
_entity_poly.type
_entity_poly.pdbx_seq_one_letter_code
_entity_poly.pdbx_strand_id
1 'polypeptide(L)' 'MWEETYAKARDIWAISRIEEINIGGDGEKGIKQGLEYFPGARYRLDPYHLSKNLIEALWYDEET' A
#
# COMPACT_ATOMS: atom_id res chain seq x y z
N MET A 1 12.08 6.66 -7.51
CA MET A 1 10.61 6.82 -7.43
C MET A 1 10.19 7.26 -6.03
N TRP A 2 10.41 6.47 -4.98
CA TRP A 2 9.97 6.82 -3.62
C TRP A 2 10.55 8.12 -3.03
N GLU A 3 11.83 8.40 -3.29
CA GLU A 3 12.46 9.66 -2.88
C GLU A 3 11.74 10.89 -3.45
N GLU A 4 11.44 10.87 -4.75
CA GLU A 4 10.69 11.95 -5.42
C GLU A 4 9.24 12.04 -4.91
N THR A 5 8.59 10.90 -4.69
CA THR A 5 7.24 10.85 -4.09
C THR A 5 7.23 11.47 -2.70
N TYR A 6 8.22 11.15 -1.87
CA TYR A 6 8.34 11.71 -0.52
C TYR A 6 8.58 13.22 -0.55
N ALA A 7 9.49 13.70 -1.43
CA ALA A 7 9.75 15.12 -1.60
C ALA A 7 8.47 15.89 -1.98
N LYS A 8 7.75 15.40 -2.99
CA LYS A 8 6.46 15.99 -3.41
C LYS A 8 5.41 15.96 -2.30
N ALA A 9 5.30 14.84 -1.59
CA ALA A 9 4.34 14.68 -0.51
C ALA A 9 4.62 15.65 0.65
N ARG A 10 5.89 15.89 0.99
CA ARG A 10 6.30 16.84 2.02
C ARG A 10 5.98 18.29 1.67
N ASP A 11 6.06 18.65 0.39
CA ASP A 11 5.76 20.01 -0.06
C ASP A 11 4.26 20.31 -0.06
N ILE A 12 3.44 19.29 -0.33
CA ILE A 12 1.97 19.43 -0.36
C ILE A 12 1.39 19.27 1.05
N TRP A 13 1.95 18.39 1.87
CA TRP A 13 1.41 17.99 3.15
C TRP A 13 2.44 18.17 4.26
N ALA A 14 1.99 18.68 5.42
CA ALA A 14 2.77 18.62 6.65
C ALA A 14 2.81 17.17 7.17
N ILE A 15 3.66 16.32 6.55
CA ILE A 15 3.77 14.88 6.85
C ILE A 15 3.91 14.60 8.35
N SER A 16 4.64 15.46 9.08
CA SER A 16 4.83 15.35 10.54
C SER A 16 3.55 15.54 11.37
N ARG A 17 2.46 16.01 10.77
CA ARG A 17 1.14 16.22 11.39
C ARG A 17 0.10 15.21 10.93
N ILE A 18 0.46 14.29 10.03
CA ILE A 18 -0.46 13.27 9.54
C ILE A 18 -0.55 12.16 10.58
N GLU A 19 -1.78 11.85 11.00
CA GLU A 19 -2.04 10.81 12.02
C GLU A 19 -1.89 9.39 11.46
N GLU A 20 -2.27 9.17 10.20
CA GLU A 20 -2.17 7.87 9.55
C GLU A 20 -1.79 8.02 8.07
N ILE A 21 -0.78 7.25 7.64
CA ILE A 21 -0.38 7.15 6.24
C ILE A 21 -0.62 5.69 5.80
N ASN A 22 -1.37 5.51 4.72
CA ASN A 22 -1.58 4.19 4.12
C ASN A 22 -0.93 4.15 2.74
N ILE A 23 -0.09 3.15 2.51
CA ILE A 23 0.52 2.86 1.21
C ILE A 23 -0.22 1.67 0.61
N GLY A 24 -0.97 1.92 -0.47
CA GLY A 24 -1.72 0.93 -1.22
C GLY A 24 -0.92 0.33 -2.38
N GLY A 25 -1.08 -0.96 -2.64
CA GLY A 25 -0.64 -1.57 -3.90
C GLY A 25 -0.93 -3.06 -4.00
N ASP A 26 -0.19 -3.73 -4.87
CA ASP A 26 -0.39 -5.12 -5.30
C ASP A 26 0.31 -6.18 -4.43
N GLY A 27 1.20 -5.75 -3.54
CA GLY A 27 1.98 -6.59 -2.63
C GLY A 27 3.43 -6.79 -3.08
N GLU A 28 3.79 -6.22 -4.22
CA GLU A 28 5.13 -6.27 -4.79
C GLU A 28 6.13 -5.54 -3.88
N LYS A 29 7.38 -6.00 -3.90
CA LYS A 29 8.41 -5.52 -2.96
C LYS A 29 8.69 -4.04 -3.16
N GLY A 30 8.68 -3.56 -4.41
CA GLY A 30 8.87 -2.16 -4.76
C GLY A 30 7.87 -1.24 -4.08
N ILE A 31 6.61 -1.66 -3.93
CA ILE A 31 5.59 -0.86 -3.23
C ILE A 31 5.87 -0.78 -1.73
N LYS A 32 6.30 -1.89 -1.11
CA LYS A 32 6.55 -1.94 0.34
C LYS A 32 7.75 -1.10 0.76
N GLN A 33 8.68 -0.79 -0.15
CA GLN A 33 9.81 0.12 0.12
C GLN A 33 9.36 1.53 0.53
N GLY A 34 8.15 1.96 0.17
CA GLY A 34 7.62 3.24 0.62
C GLY A 34 7.51 3.38 2.14
N LEU A 35 7.43 2.27 2.87
CA LEU A 35 7.41 2.26 4.35
C LEU A 35 8.72 2.81 4.96
N GLU A 36 9.83 2.76 4.23
CA GLU A 36 11.11 3.34 4.67
C GLU A 36 11.10 4.88 4.59
N TYR A 37 10.28 5.44 3.70
CA TYR A 37 10.20 6.89 3.44
C TYR A 37 9.13 7.59 4.30
N PHE A 38 8.09 6.86 4.70
CA PHE A 38 7.00 7.41 5.51
C PHE A 38 6.94 6.71 6.87
N PRO A 39 7.65 7.22 7.89
CA PRO A 39 7.62 6.64 9.23
C PRO A 39 6.20 6.53 9.78
N GLY A 40 5.81 5.36 10.27
CA GLY A 40 4.47 5.10 10.79
C GLY A 40 3.43 4.74 9.73
N ALA A 41 3.80 4.73 8.44
CA ALA A 41 2.90 4.27 7.39
C ALA A 41 2.58 2.78 7.52
N ARG A 42 1.39 2.41 7.06
CA ARG A 42 0.94 1.02 6.97
C ARG A 42 0.73 0.64 5.52
N TYR A 43 1.23 -0.54 5.16
CA TYR A 43 0.92 -1.12 3.87
C TYR A 43 -0.48 -1.75 3.89
N ARG A 44 -1.26 -1.54 2.83
CA ARG A 44 -2.52 -2.24 2.58
C ARG A 44 -2.56 -2.70 1.12
N LEU A 45 -3.21 -3.83 0.85
CA LEU A 45 -3.58 -4.14 -0.52
C LEU A 45 -4.55 -3.06 -1.01
N ASP A 46 -4.36 -2.59 -2.23
CA ASP A 46 -5.36 -1.73 -2.84
C ASP A 46 -6.69 -2.50 -3.03
N PRO A 47 -7.83 -1.79 -3.19
CA PRO A 47 -9.13 -2.43 -3.28
C PRO A 47 -9.23 -3.49 -4.38
N TYR A 48 -8.51 -3.33 -5.49
CA TYR A 48 -8.52 -4.28 -6.59
C TYR A 48 -7.81 -5.58 -6.18
N HIS A 49 -6.57 -5.49 -5.68
CA HIS A 49 -5.80 -6.67 -5.28
C HIS A 49 -6.41 -7.36 -4.05
N LEU A 50 -6.99 -6.59 -3.13
CA LEU A 50 -7.75 -7.15 -2.02
C LEU A 50 -8.95 -7.95 -2.53
N SER A 51 -9.76 -7.38 -3.43
CA SER A 51 -10.94 -8.05 -3.98
C SER A 51 -10.56 -9.29 -4.78
N LYS A 52 -9.53 -9.20 -5.62
CA LYS A 52 -9.00 -10.32 -6.40
C LYS A 52 -8.59 -11.47 -5.49
N ASN A 53 -7.76 -11.20 -4.48
CA ASN A 53 -7.27 -12.24 -3.58
C ASN A 53 -8.40 -12.86 -2.74
N LEU A 54 -9.40 -12.07 -2.33
CA LEU A 54 -10.58 -12.58 -1.63
C LEU A 54 -11.41 -13.50 -2.53
N ILE A 55 -11.64 -13.10 -3.79
CA ILE A 55 -12.34 -13.93 -4.77
C ILE A 55 -11.58 -15.24 -4.98
N GLU A 56 -10.27 -15.19 -5.26
CA GLU A 56 -9.45 -16.38 -5.49
C GLU A 56 -9.41 -17.32 -4.27
N ALA A 57 -9.31 -16.79 -3.06
CA ALA A 57 -9.23 -17.60 -1.84
C ALA A 57 -10.59 -18.20 -1.42
N LEU A 58 -11.70 -17.55 -1.76
CA LEU A 58 -13.06 -17.99 -1.42
C LEU A 58 -13.76 -18.69 -2.57
N TRP A 59 -13.14 -18.75 -3.75
CA TRP A 59 -13.67 -19.51 -4.87
C TRP A 59 -13.56 -21.00 -4.53
N TYR A 60 -14.72 -21.64 -4.43
CA TYR A 60 -14.84 -23.08 -4.20
C TYR A 60 -14.44 -23.82 -5.48
N ASP A 61 -13.43 -24.69 -5.40
CA ASP A 61 -13.08 -25.62 -6.46
C ASP A 61 -13.67 -26.99 -6.09
N GLU A 62 -14.71 -27.40 -6.82
CA GLU A 62 -15.39 -28.68 -6.63
C GLU A 62 -14.62 -29.78 -7.41
N GLU A 63 -13.32 -29.92 -7.14
CA GLU A 63 -12.47 -30.99 -7.68
C GLU A 63 -11.59 -31.60 -6.57
N THR A 64 -12.19 -32.45 -5.74
CA THR A 64 -11.50 -33.53 -4.99
C THR A 64 -12.31 -34.80 -4.99
#